data_AF-A0A970WJ71-F1
#
_entry.id   AF-A0A970WJ71-F1
#
_cell.length_a   1.000
_cell.length_b   1.000
_cell.length_c   1.000
_cell.angle_alpha   90.00
_cell.angle_beta   90.00
_cell.angle_gamma   90.00
#
_symmetry.space_group_name_H-M   'P 1'
#
loop_
_entity.id
_entity.type
_entity.pdbx_description
1 polymer ?
#
loop_
_entity_poly.entity_id
_entity_poly.type
_entity_poly.pdbx_seq_one_letter_code
_entity_poly.pdbx_strand_id
1 'polypeptide(L)'
;MKRRVSNGLAIAVLCLASCQKQTEPLPQEDWPKTLEEATARLIADMSDDDKQTVRSTKKEDLIEFHFGWGTGIRNSFGLWQGNDALLKSCDKKHPDDASMVIIESVWKRLNEQAGSEETPSTAQPVLTP
;
A
#
# COMPACT_ATOMS: atom_id res chain seq x y z
N MET A 1 18.58 -48.95 41.22
CA MET A 1 17.92 -47.64 41.16
C MET A 1 17.10 -47.59 39.86
N LYS A 2 15.74 -47.59 39.95
CA LYS A 2 14.66 -47.19 38.99
C LYS A 2 14.79 -47.62 37.49
N ARG A 3 14.03 -48.60 36.95
CA ARG A 3 12.61 -48.57 36.43
C ARG A 3 12.38 -47.42 35.42
N ARG A 4 11.72 -47.50 34.25
CA ARG A 4 10.90 -48.52 33.54
C ARG A 4 10.43 -47.89 32.18
N VAL A 5 10.27 -48.73 31.15
CA VAL A 5 9.26 -48.77 30.05
C VAL A 5 8.85 -47.56 29.16
N SER A 6 8.83 -47.88 27.85
CA SER A 6 7.70 -47.82 26.86
C SER A 6 7.53 -46.66 25.87
N ASN A 7 7.49 -47.08 24.59
CA ASN A 7 6.63 -46.69 23.44
C ASN A 7 5.96 -45.31 23.41
N GLY A 8 6.12 -44.62 22.29
CA GLY A 8 5.24 -43.53 21.86
C GLY A 8 5.41 -43.19 20.38
N LEU A 9 4.42 -43.58 19.57
CA LEU A 9 4.17 -43.22 18.17
C LEU A 9 4.04 -41.69 18.01
N ALA A 10 4.81 -41.07 17.11
CA ALA A 10 4.61 -39.67 16.73
C ALA A 10 4.14 -39.58 15.27
N ILE A 11 2.90 -39.11 15.17
CA ILE A 11 2.05 -38.78 14.02
C ILE A 11 2.83 -37.96 12.97
N ALA A 12 2.97 -38.48 11.75
CA ALA A 12 3.37 -37.69 10.60
C ALA A 12 2.18 -36.82 10.16
N VAL A 13 2.28 -35.52 10.45
CA VAL A 13 1.30 -34.49 10.12
C VAL A 13 1.15 -34.39 8.60
N LEU A 14 -0.09 -34.51 8.12
CA LEU A 14 -0.48 -34.20 6.75
C LEU A 14 0.00 -32.79 6.38
N CYS A 15 0.88 -32.71 5.40
CA CYS A 15 1.35 -31.45 4.83
C CYS A 15 0.22 -30.88 3.95
N LEU A 16 -0.58 -29.96 4.51
CA LEU A 16 -1.43 -29.07 3.70
C LEU A 16 -0.50 -28.09 2.99
N ALA A 17 -0.41 -28.22 1.67
CA ALA A 17 0.27 -27.29 0.79
C ALA A 17 -0.40 -25.91 0.90
N SER A 18 0.09 -25.07 1.81
CA SER A 18 -0.12 -23.64 1.77
C SER A 18 1.00 -23.06 0.91
N CYS A 19 0.69 -22.67 -0.32
CA CYS A 19 1.59 -21.87 -1.14
C CYS A 19 1.65 -20.47 -0.52
N GLN A 20 2.41 -20.35 0.57
CA GLN A 20 2.85 -19.06 1.04
C GLN A 20 3.83 -18.56 0.00
N LYS A 21 3.40 -17.63 -0.87
CA LYS A 21 4.35 -16.80 -1.61
C LYS A 21 5.23 -16.15 -0.56
N GLN A 22 6.45 -16.61 -0.45
CA GLN A 22 7.43 -15.99 0.43
C GLN A 22 7.67 -14.60 -0.13
N THR A 23 7.28 -13.57 0.61
CA THR A 23 7.65 -12.19 0.28
C THR A 23 9.11 -12.05 0.67
N GLU A 24 10.01 -12.44 -0.24
CA GLU A 24 11.42 -12.07 -0.12
C GLU A 24 11.50 -10.54 -0.05
N PRO A 25 12.32 -9.97 0.85
CA PRO A 25 12.52 -8.53 0.90
C PRO A 25 12.98 -8.05 -0.48
N LEU A 26 12.29 -7.05 -1.03
CA LEU A 26 12.62 -6.49 -2.35
C LEU A 26 14.10 -6.11 -2.36
N PRO A 27 14.88 -6.56 -3.36
CA PRO A 27 16.23 -6.07 -3.57
C PRO A 27 16.21 -4.53 -3.61
N GLN A 28 17.20 -3.89 -3.00
CA GLN A 28 17.32 -2.43 -2.92
C GLN A 28 17.17 -1.71 -4.27
N GLU A 29 17.49 -2.38 -5.38
CA GLU A 29 17.36 -1.85 -6.74
C GLU A 29 15.91 -1.59 -7.18
N ASP A 30 14.92 -2.21 -6.56
CA ASP A 30 13.50 -2.15 -6.96
C ASP A 30 12.66 -1.14 -6.16
N TRP A 31 13.27 -0.33 -5.30
CA TRP A 31 12.55 0.72 -4.56
C TRP A 31 12.20 1.90 -5.47
N PRO A 32 11.00 2.50 -5.30
CA PRO A 32 10.68 3.75 -5.99
C PRO A 32 11.62 4.84 -5.51
N LYS A 33 12.12 5.67 -6.43
CA LYS A 33 13.10 6.73 -6.16
C LYS A 33 12.47 8.11 -6.12
N THR A 34 11.24 8.24 -6.63
CA THR A 34 10.46 9.49 -6.66
C THR A 34 9.10 9.33 -6.00
N LEU A 35 8.53 10.45 -5.55
CA LEU A 35 7.18 10.50 -5.00
C LEU A 35 6.16 10.02 -6.05
N GLU A 36 6.34 10.41 -7.31
CA GLU A 36 5.46 10.02 -8.42
C GLU A 36 5.50 8.51 -8.68
N GLU A 37 6.68 7.88 -8.66
CA GLU A 37 6.83 6.42 -8.78
C GLU A 37 6.17 5.69 -7.62
N ALA A 38 6.44 6.13 -6.38
CA ALA A 38 5.85 5.56 -5.18
C ALA A 38 4.31 5.64 -5.22
N THR A 39 3.77 6.80 -5.56
CA THR A 39 2.33 7.03 -5.69
C THR A 39 1.70 6.18 -6.79
N ALA A 40 2.33 6.13 -7.97
CA ALA A 40 1.81 5.34 -9.10
C ALA A 40 1.79 3.84 -8.77
N ARG A 41 2.85 3.34 -8.13
CA ARG A 41 2.94 1.94 -7.69
C ARG A 41 1.85 1.58 -6.68
N LEU A 42 1.65 2.40 -5.66
CA LEU A 42 0.60 2.16 -4.66
C LEU A 42 -0.79 2.13 -5.31
N ILE A 43 -1.11 3.08 -6.19
CA ILE A 43 -2.42 3.11 -6.87
C ILE A 43 -2.62 1.87 -7.76
N ALA A 44 -1.57 1.41 -8.44
CA ALA A 44 -1.63 0.21 -9.27
C ALA A 44 -1.86 -1.07 -8.44
N ASP A 45 -1.28 -1.13 -7.23
CA ASP A 45 -1.38 -2.28 -6.33
C ASP A 45 -2.69 -2.30 -5.50
N MET A 46 -3.38 -1.16 -5.37
CA MET A 46 -4.63 -1.04 -4.59
C MET A 46 -5.83 -1.67 -5.31
N SER A 47 -6.70 -2.32 -4.54
CA SER A 47 -8.04 -2.70 -4.99
C SER A 47 -8.93 -1.46 -5.18
N ASP A 48 -10.04 -1.60 -5.91
CA ASP A 48 -10.97 -0.48 -6.10
C ASP A 48 -11.67 -0.08 -4.79
N ASP A 49 -11.91 -1.02 -3.89
CA ASP A 49 -12.46 -0.76 -2.55
C ASP A 49 -11.48 0.05 -1.67
N ASP A 50 -10.18 -0.28 -1.73
CA ASP A 50 -9.15 0.48 -1.03
C ASP A 50 -9.02 1.89 -1.62
N LYS A 51 -9.02 2.02 -2.95
CA LYS A 51 -9.00 3.32 -3.62
C LYS A 51 -10.20 4.16 -3.21
N GLN A 52 -11.38 3.55 -3.14
CA GLN A 52 -12.59 4.24 -2.72
C GLN A 52 -12.52 4.66 -1.25
N THR A 53 -11.99 3.79 -0.38
CA THR A 53 -11.79 4.10 1.04
C THR A 53 -10.88 5.31 1.19
N VAL A 54 -9.68 5.28 0.59
CA VAL A 54 -8.74 6.41 0.65
C VAL A 54 -9.36 7.66 0.06
N ARG A 55 -10.00 7.59 -1.12
CA ARG A 55 -10.63 8.74 -1.78
C ARG A 55 -11.70 9.40 -0.89
N SER A 56 -12.53 8.59 -0.22
CA SER A 56 -13.60 9.07 0.67
C SER A 56 -13.11 9.61 2.00
N THR A 57 -11.88 9.29 2.42
CA THR A 57 -11.29 9.82 3.66
C THR A 57 -11.03 11.32 3.52
N LYS A 58 -11.40 12.10 4.54
CA LYS A 58 -11.08 13.54 4.56
C LYS A 58 -9.58 13.73 4.70
N LYS A 59 -9.07 14.85 4.19
CA LYS A 59 -7.63 15.13 4.19
C LYS A 59 -7.04 15.14 5.61
N GLU A 60 -7.76 15.72 6.56
CA GLU A 60 -7.41 15.81 7.98
C GLU A 60 -7.39 14.45 8.70
N ASP A 61 -8.11 13.46 8.17
CA ASP A 61 -8.23 12.12 8.75
C ASP A 61 -7.22 11.13 8.13
N LEU A 62 -6.40 11.55 7.15
CA LEU A 62 -5.39 10.67 6.52
C LEU A 62 -4.37 10.12 7.52
N ILE A 63 -4.22 10.75 8.69
CA ILE A 63 -3.37 10.26 9.77
C ILE A 63 -3.78 8.87 10.27
N GLU A 64 -5.05 8.46 10.09
CA GLU A 64 -5.51 7.12 10.45
C GLU A 64 -4.75 6.00 9.71
N PHE A 65 -4.20 6.30 8.53
CA PHE A 65 -3.40 5.37 7.74
C PHE A 65 -1.95 5.22 8.23
N HIS A 66 -1.48 6.04 9.18
CA HIS A 66 -0.06 6.15 9.56
C HIS A 66 0.57 4.85 10.08
N PHE A 67 -0.12 4.12 10.97
CA PHE A 67 0.41 2.92 11.61
C PHE A 67 0.17 1.64 10.82
N GLY A 68 -0.90 1.57 10.03
CA GLY A 68 -1.17 0.43 9.15
C GLY A 68 -0.44 0.59 7.83
N TRP A 69 -1.10 1.24 6.88
CA TRP A 69 -0.60 1.43 5.53
C TRP A 69 0.73 2.18 5.48
N GLY A 70 0.89 3.24 6.28
CA GLY A 70 2.13 4.00 6.39
C GLY A 70 3.32 3.15 6.84
N THR A 71 3.13 2.24 7.82
CA THR A 71 4.17 1.28 8.22
C THR A 71 4.55 0.36 7.07
N GLY A 72 3.55 -0.13 6.32
CA GLY A 72 3.77 -0.94 5.12
C GLY A 72 4.59 -0.20 4.06
N ILE A 73 4.28 1.06 3.80
CA ILE A 73 5.03 1.92 2.86
C ILE A 73 6.48 2.07 3.29
N ARG A 74 6.73 2.42 4.56
CA ARG A 74 8.09 2.60 5.09
C ARG A 74 8.95 1.35 4.92
N ASN A 75 8.37 0.18 5.21
CA ASN A 75 9.06 -1.09 5.15
C ASN A 75 9.30 -1.55 3.71
N SER A 76 8.29 -1.43 2.85
CA SER A 76 8.35 -1.92 1.46
C SER A 76 9.19 -1.03 0.55
N PHE A 77 9.23 0.27 0.78
CA PHE A 77 9.99 1.23 -0.02
C PHE A 77 11.38 1.53 0.55
N GLY A 78 11.82 0.79 1.56
CA GLY A 78 13.19 0.90 2.06
C GLY A 78 13.49 2.21 2.79
N LEU A 79 12.48 2.91 3.33
CA LEU A 79 12.68 4.24 3.91
C LEU A 79 13.56 4.19 5.16
N TRP A 80 13.53 3.09 5.92
CA TRP A 80 14.45 2.86 7.06
C TRP A 80 15.80 2.27 6.64
N GLN A 81 15.94 1.87 5.37
CA GLN A 81 17.03 1.05 4.85
C GLN A 81 17.93 1.83 3.86
N GLY A 82 17.77 3.16 3.80
CA GLY A 82 18.63 4.04 3.00
C GLY A 82 18.08 4.40 1.62
N ASN A 83 16.76 4.38 1.42
CA ASN A 83 16.15 5.00 0.23
C ASN A 83 16.17 6.54 0.32
N ASP A 84 17.37 7.12 0.30
CA ASP A 84 17.58 8.57 0.41
C ASP A 84 16.99 9.32 -0.79
N ALA A 85 16.91 8.67 -1.96
CA ALA A 85 16.32 9.24 -3.16
C ALA A 85 14.83 9.57 -2.94
N LEU A 86 14.06 8.61 -2.41
CA LEU A 86 12.63 8.82 -2.13
C LEU A 86 12.41 9.81 -0.98
N LEU A 87 13.22 9.72 0.08
CA LEU A 87 13.16 10.70 1.19
C LEU A 87 13.36 12.13 0.66
N LYS A 88 14.37 12.34 -0.19
CA LYS A 88 14.64 13.63 -0.84
C LYS A 88 13.49 14.05 -1.76
N SER A 89 12.92 13.13 -2.54
CA SER A 89 11.78 13.42 -3.41
C SER A 89 10.53 13.83 -2.62
N CYS A 90 10.37 13.34 -1.39
CA CYS A 90 9.29 13.75 -0.49
C CYS A 90 9.59 15.06 0.27
N ASP A 91 10.79 15.63 0.11
CA ASP A 91 11.32 16.73 0.93
C ASP A 91 11.26 16.43 2.44
N LYS A 92 11.57 15.19 2.83
CA LYS A 92 11.58 14.73 4.23
C LYS A 92 12.90 14.05 4.58
N LYS A 93 13.23 14.10 5.87
CA LYS A 93 14.38 13.38 6.45
C LYS A 93 13.95 12.14 7.22
N HIS A 94 12.73 12.14 7.75
CA HIS A 94 12.23 11.06 8.59
C HIS A 94 11.27 10.17 7.79
N PRO A 95 11.44 8.83 7.85
CA PRO A 95 10.55 7.89 7.16
C PRO A 95 9.07 8.03 7.51
N ASP A 96 8.73 8.35 8.77
CA ASP A 96 7.34 8.59 9.18
C ASP A 96 6.72 9.76 8.42
N ASP A 97 7.42 10.89 8.33
CA ASP A 97 6.93 12.07 7.61
C ASP A 97 6.83 11.79 6.11
N ALA A 98 7.84 11.12 5.54
CA ALA A 98 7.85 10.77 4.12
C ALA A 98 6.66 9.87 3.75
N SER A 99 6.32 8.91 4.61
CA SER A 99 5.17 8.03 4.36
C SER A 99 3.84 8.80 4.38
N MET A 100 3.69 9.84 5.20
CA MET A 100 2.50 10.68 5.19
C MET A 100 2.40 11.52 3.90
N VAL A 101 3.52 12.03 3.39
CA VAL A 101 3.56 12.74 2.09
C VAL A 101 3.14 11.81 0.95
N ILE A 102 3.59 10.56 0.96
CA ILE A 102 3.21 9.55 -0.04
C ILE A 102 1.71 9.24 0.05
N ILE A 103 1.16 9.04 1.25
CA ILE A 103 -0.28 8.81 1.46
C ILE A 103 -1.11 9.99 0.93
N GLU A 104 -0.71 11.23 1.26
CA GLU A 104 -1.38 12.43 0.77
C GLU A 104 -1.31 12.55 -0.76
N SER A 105 -0.18 12.17 -1.37
CA SER A 105 -0.01 12.15 -2.82
C SER A 105 -0.94 11.14 -3.51
N VAL A 106 -1.08 9.94 -2.95
CA VAL A 106 -2.06 8.95 -3.42
C VAL A 106 -3.48 9.48 -3.31
N TRP A 107 -3.85 10.02 -2.14
CA TRP A 107 -5.16 10.61 -1.91
C TRP A 107 -5.49 11.72 -2.92
N LYS A 108 -4.55 12.63 -3.15
CA LYS A 108 -4.72 13.73 -4.11
C LYS A 108 -4.96 13.21 -5.52
N ARG A 109 -4.14 12.26 -5.98
CA ARG A 109 -4.25 11.69 -7.33
C ARG A 109 -5.55 10.94 -7.55
N LEU A 110 -6.04 10.20 -6.55
CA LEU A 110 -7.33 9.50 -6.62
C LEU A 110 -8.53 10.45 -6.69
N ASN A 111 -8.43 11.64 -6.10
CA ASN A 111 -9.46 12.67 -6.14
C ASN A 111 -9.41 13.50 -7.45
N GLU A 112 -8.22 13.75 -7.99
CA GLU A 112 -8.06 14.42 -9.30
C GLU A 112 -8.62 13.57 -10.45
N GLN A 113 -8.42 12.25 -10.42
CA GLN A 113 -8.96 11.32 -11.42
C GLN A 113 -10.49 11.24 -11.41
N ALA A 114 -11.13 11.46 -10.27
CA ALA A 114 -12.60 11.48 -10.18
C ALA A 114 -13.19 12.74 -10.84
N GLY A 115 -12.46 13.87 -10.80
CA GLY A 115 -12.88 15.12 -11.43
C GLY A 115 -12.79 15.14 -12.96
N SER A 116 -12.10 14.17 -13.58
CA SER A 116 -11.99 14.06 -15.04
C SER A 116 -13.00 13.11 -15.70
N GLU A 117 -13.78 12.37 -14.91
CA GLU A 117 -14.75 11.35 -15.40
C GLU A 117 -16.21 11.80 -15.26
N GLU A 118 -16.47 13.11 -15.12
CA GLU A 118 -17.83 13.68 -15.26
C GLU A 118 -17.95 14.49 -16.57
N THR A 119 -18.26 13.80 -17.67
CA THR A 119 -19.15 14.36 -18.70
C THR A 119 -20.40 13.49 -18.80
N PRO A 120 -21.52 13.87 -18.16
CA PRO A 120 -22.81 13.33 -18.51
C PRO A 120 -23.17 13.86 -19.89
N SER A 121 -23.00 13.02 -20.90
CA SER A 121 -23.65 13.16 -22.21
C SER A 121 -25.15 12.99 -22.03
N THR A 122 -25.81 14.04 -21.54
CA THR A 122 -27.27 14.18 -21.64
C THR A 122 -27.55 14.97 -22.90
N ALA A 123 -27.55 14.27 -24.04
CA ALA A 123 -28.27 14.75 -25.20
C ALA A 123 -29.77 14.53 -24.94
N GLN A 124 -30.51 15.61 -24.71
CA GLN A 124 -31.95 15.67 -24.91
C GLN A 124 -32.33 16.96 -25.64
N PRO A 125 -33.42 16.93 -26.43
CA PRO A 125 -33.45 17.51 -27.76
C PRO A 125 -33.88 18.98 -27.77
N VAL A 126 -33.50 19.61 -28.88
CA VAL A 126 -33.77 20.98 -29.27
C VAL A 126 -35.26 21.35 -29.07
N LEU A 127 -35.47 22.47 -28.38
CA LEU A 127 -36.70 23.26 -28.45
C LEU A 127 -36.66 24.04 -29.77
N THR A 128 -37.68 23.88 -30.61
CA THR A 128 -37.99 24.84 -31.68
C THR A 128 -39.42 25.36 -31.52
N PRO A 129 -39.66 26.64 -31.82
CA PRO A 129 -40.90 27.35 -31.49
C PRO A 129 -42.12 26.95 -32.33
#